data_AF-Q9FY02-F1
#
_entry.id   AF-Q9FY02-F1
#
_cell.length_a   1.000
_cell.length_b   1.000
_cell.length_c   1.000
_cell.angle_alpha   90.00
_cell.angle_beta   90.00
_cell.angle_gamma   90.00
#
_symmetry.space_group_name_H-M   'P 1'
#
loop_
_entity.id
_entity.type
_entity.pdbx_description
1 polymer ?
#
loop_
_entity_poly.entity_id
_entity_poly.type
_entity_poly.pdbx_seq_one_letter_code
_entity_poly.pdbx_strand_id
1 'polypeptide(L)'
;MGLAENQLCFDLIQEWVVNNPKASICTVEGAENFQDTAIFQDYHGLPEFRQAVARFMEKVRGDRVTFDPNRIVMSGGATGAHEMLAFCLADPGDAFLVPTPYYPGFDRDLRWRTGVQLFPVVCKSCNDFKVTTKALEEAYEKAQQSNIKIKGLLINNPSNPLGTLLDKDTLRDIVTFINSKNIHLVCDEIYAATVFDQPRFISVSEIVEDMIECNKDLIHIVYSLSKDLGFPGFRVGIEA
;
A
#
# COMPACT_ATOMS: atom_id res chain seq x y z
N MET A 1 -6.66 -20.30 12.68
CA MET A 1 -6.23 -19.85 11.34
C MET A 1 -6.38 -18.32 11.21
N GLY A 2 -5.77 -17.54 12.11
CA GLY A 2 -6.00 -16.07 12.21
C GLY A 2 -4.80 -15.21 11.79
N LEU A 3 -3.75 -15.83 11.25
CA LEU A 3 -2.51 -15.15 10.87
C LEU A 3 -2.40 -15.15 9.34
N ALA A 4 -2.32 -13.97 8.74
CA ALA A 4 -2.25 -13.82 7.29
C ALA A 4 -0.77 -13.88 6.84
N GLU A 5 -0.27 -15.09 6.62
CA GLU A 5 1.09 -15.38 6.16
C GLU A 5 1.07 -16.27 4.93
N ASN A 6 1.91 -15.95 3.95
CA ASN A 6 2.12 -16.80 2.78
C ASN A 6 3.34 -17.70 3.02
N GLN A 7 3.12 -19.02 3.00
CA GLN A 7 4.18 -20.03 3.09
C GLN A 7 4.23 -20.94 1.84
N LEU A 8 3.45 -20.61 0.81
CA LEU A 8 3.16 -21.52 -0.31
C LEU A 8 4.24 -21.53 -1.40
N CYS A 9 5.15 -20.55 -1.39
CA CYS A 9 6.12 -20.35 -2.47
C CYS A 9 7.58 -20.30 -1.98
N PHE A 10 7.85 -20.75 -0.75
CA PHE A 10 9.22 -20.70 -0.18
C PHE A 10 10.20 -21.61 -0.92
N ASP A 11 9.73 -22.73 -1.47
CA ASP A 11 10.51 -23.64 -2.31
C ASP A 11 11.13 -22.94 -3.51
N LEU A 12 10.36 -22.11 -4.22
CA LEU A 12 10.83 -21.34 -5.38
C LEU A 12 11.95 -20.36 -4.99
N ILE A 13 11.80 -19.70 -3.84
CA ILE A 13 12.78 -18.75 -3.33
C ILE A 13 14.04 -19.47 -2.84
N GLN A 14 13.89 -20.59 -2.14
CA GLN A 14 15.01 -21.40 -1.67
C GLN A 14 15.83 -21.93 -2.83
N GLU A 15 15.17 -22.47 -3.87
CA GLU A 15 15.84 -22.92 -5.09
C GLU A 15 16.60 -21.75 -5.75
N TRP A 16 15.98 -20.58 -5.85
CA TRP A 16 16.65 -19.40 -6.41
C TRP A 16 17.88 -18.99 -5.59
N VAL A 17 17.80 -18.94 -4.27
CA VAL A 17 18.92 -18.57 -3.39
C VAL A 17 20.09 -19.55 -3.53
N VAL A 18 19.80 -20.86 -3.56
CA VAL A 18 20.83 -21.90 -3.76
C VAL A 18 21.54 -21.74 -5.10
N ASN A 19 20.79 -21.43 -6.16
CA ASN A 19 21.34 -21.25 -7.51
C ASN A 19 22.02 -19.88 -7.73
N ASN A 20 21.88 -18.94 -6.80
CA ASN A 20 22.40 -17.57 -6.92
C ASN A 20 23.21 -17.14 -5.68
N PRO A 21 24.32 -17.84 -5.33
CA PRO A 21 25.05 -17.60 -4.09
C PRO A 21 25.60 -16.17 -3.97
N LYS A 22 25.92 -15.52 -5.10
CA LYS A 22 26.41 -14.12 -5.13
C LYS A 22 25.39 -13.08 -4.66
N ALA A 23 24.10 -13.42 -4.62
CA ALA A 23 23.05 -12.48 -4.23
C ALA A 23 23.00 -12.19 -2.72
N SER A 24 23.70 -12.96 -1.89
CA SER A 24 23.75 -12.79 -0.44
C SER A 24 25.17 -12.51 0.02
N ILE A 25 25.35 -11.44 0.81
CA ILE A 25 26.64 -11.11 1.44
C ILE A 25 27.09 -12.13 2.49
N CYS A 26 26.20 -13.07 2.86
CA CYS A 26 26.48 -14.13 3.83
C CYS A 26 27.05 -15.41 3.20
N THR A 27 27.31 -15.42 1.89
CA THR A 27 27.99 -16.53 1.19
C THR A 27 29.45 -16.19 0.94
N VAL A 28 30.26 -17.21 0.60
CA VAL A 28 31.67 -17.00 0.24
C VAL A 28 31.78 -16.12 -1.01
N GLU A 29 30.88 -16.31 -1.97
CA GLU A 29 30.87 -15.62 -3.24
C GLU A 29 30.37 -14.17 -3.15
N GLY A 30 29.51 -13.85 -2.17
CA GLY A 30 28.96 -12.50 -1.97
C GLY A 30 29.71 -11.64 -0.95
N ALA A 31 30.62 -12.23 -0.17
CA ALA A 31 31.33 -11.55 0.92
C ALA A 31 32.17 -10.34 0.44
N GLU A 32 32.55 -10.28 -0.83
CA GLU A 32 33.26 -9.13 -1.42
C GLU A 32 32.49 -7.80 -1.30
N ASN A 33 31.16 -7.86 -1.29
CA ASN A 33 30.28 -6.68 -1.19
C ASN A 33 29.88 -6.35 0.26
N PHE A 34 30.44 -7.06 1.26
CA PHE A 34 30.05 -6.89 2.66
C PHE A 34 30.35 -5.48 3.17
N GLN A 35 31.56 -4.97 2.93
CA GLN A 35 31.96 -3.65 3.42
C GLN A 35 31.05 -2.55 2.86
N ASP A 36 30.81 -2.57 1.54
CA ASP A 36 29.97 -1.59 0.86
C ASP A 36 28.52 -1.64 1.37
N THR A 37 27.98 -2.84 1.58
CA THR A 37 26.63 -3.03 2.12
C THR A 37 26.53 -2.58 3.58
N ALA A 38 27.54 -2.90 4.40
CA ALA A 38 27.51 -2.63 5.84
C ALA A 38 27.59 -1.13 6.18
N ILE A 39 28.26 -0.33 5.36
CA ILE A 39 28.40 1.12 5.58
C ILE A 39 27.32 1.94 4.86
N PHE A 40 26.55 1.31 3.98
CA PHE A 40 25.49 1.97 3.23
C PHE A 40 24.39 2.47 4.18
N GLN A 41 24.17 3.78 4.17
CA GLN A 41 23.24 4.45 5.10
C GLN A 41 22.43 5.57 4.43
N ASP A 42 22.47 5.65 3.09
CA ASP A 42 21.67 6.61 2.36
C ASP A 42 20.18 6.23 2.48
N TYR A 43 19.37 7.18 2.95
CA TYR A 43 17.94 6.99 3.18
C TYR A 43 17.15 6.82 1.88
N HIS A 44 17.71 7.18 0.72
CA HIS A 44 17.10 6.82 -0.56
C HIS A 44 17.11 5.30 -0.78
N GLY A 45 17.97 4.54 -0.10
CA GLY A 45 18.12 3.11 -0.34
C GLY A 45 18.95 2.81 -1.59
N LEU A 46 19.41 1.56 -1.69
CA LEU A 46 20.25 1.08 -2.79
C LEU A 46 19.55 1.34 -4.14
N PRO A 47 20.20 2.04 -5.10
CA PRO A 47 19.60 2.37 -6.39
C PRO A 47 19.08 1.14 -7.14
N GLU A 48 19.84 0.05 -7.13
CA GLU A 48 19.51 -1.22 -7.79
C GLU A 48 18.28 -1.85 -7.14
N PHE A 49 18.16 -1.74 -5.82
CA PHE A 49 17.01 -2.24 -5.08
C PHE A 49 15.74 -1.46 -5.43
N ARG A 50 15.79 -0.13 -5.44
CA ARG A 50 14.65 0.70 -5.86
C ARG A 50 14.22 0.40 -7.29
N GLN A 51 15.16 0.24 -8.21
CA GLN A 51 14.85 -0.16 -9.59
C GLN A 51 14.20 -1.54 -9.65
N ALA A 52 14.70 -2.52 -8.89
CA ALA A 52 14.12 -3.85 -8.83
C ALA A 52 12.70 -3.84 -8.25
N VAL A 53 12.45 -3.04 -7.21
CA VAL A 53 11.11 -2.85 -6.62
C VAL A 53 10.16 -2.20 -7.62
N ALA A 54 10.58 -1.13 -8.30
CA ALA A 54 9.77 -0.49 -9.35
C ALA A 54 9.35 -1.52 -10.40
N ARG A 55 10.33 -2.23 -10.98
CA ARG A 55 10.10 -3.27 -11.98
C ARG A 55 9.22 -4.41 -11.48
N PHE A 56 9.34 -4.78 -10.21
CA PHE A 56 8.47 -5.78 -9.60
C PHE A 56 7.03 -5.27 -9.50
N MET A 57 6.83 -4.04 -9.02
CA MET A 57 5.51 -3.40 -8.93
C MET A 57 4.85 -3.27 -10.31
N GLU A 58 5.60 -2.94 -11.36
CA GLU A 58 5.13 -2.92 -12.75
C GLU A 58 4.66 -4.32 -13.20
N LYS A 59 5.48 -5.35 -12.98
CA LYS A 59 5.16 -6.74 -13.33
C LYS A 59 3.92 -7.26 -12.61
N VAL A 60 3.76 -6.97 -11.32
CA VAL A 60 2.56 -7.33 -10.55
C VAL A 60 1.30 -6.70 -11.15
N ARG A 61 1.45 -5.54 -11.78
CA ARG A 61 0.38 -4.84 -12.51
C ARG A 61 0.41 -5.15 -14.02
N GLY A 62 1.07 -6.24 -14.42
CA GLY A 62 1.15 -6.72 -15.80
C GLY A 62 1.69 -5.70 -16.79
N ASP A 63 2.68 -4.91 -16.38
CA ASP A 63 3.37 -3.89 -17.18
C ASP A 63 2.44 -2.81 -17.77
N ARG A 64 1.28 -2.57 -17.13
CA ARG A 64 0.28 -1.58 -17.57
C ARG A 64 0.56 -0.17 -17.08
N VAL A 65 1.42 -0.03 -16.08
CA VAL A 65 1.82 1.25 -15.46
C VAL A 65 3.32 1.21 -15.21
N THR A 66 3.92 2.37 -15.02
CA THR A 66 5.35 2.50 -14.69
C THR A 66 5.56 3.20 -13.35
N PHE A 67 6.63 2.86 -12.64
CA PHE A 67 7.00 3.50 -11.38
C PHE A 67 8.39 4.11 -11.48
N ASP A 68 8.51 5.41 -11.19
CA ASP A 68 9.81 6.07 -11.10
C ASP A 68 10.55 5.58 -9.83
N PRO A 69 11.73 4.93 -9.97
CA PRO A 69 12.51 4.48 -8.83
C PRO A 69 12.93 5.61 -7.88
N ASN A 70 12.92 6.88 -8.31
CA ASN A 70 13.21 8.01 -7.44
C ASN A 70 12.03 8.42 -6.55
N ARG A 71 10.82 7.93 -6.83
CA ARG A 71 9.63 8.11 -5.99
C ARG A 71 9.43 6.99 -4.99
N ILE A 72 10.21 5.91 -5.08
CA ILE A 72 10.14 4.78 -4.17
C ILE A 72 10.91 5.10 -2.91
N VAL A 73 10.20 5.17 -1.78
CA VAL A 73 10.77 5.37 -0.45
C VAL A 73 10.58 4.10 0.38
N MET A 74 11.66 3.71 1.07
CA MET A 74 11.69 2.50 1.89
C MET A 74 11.29 2.79 3.34
N SER A 75 10.57 1.86 3.95
CA SER A 75 10.15 1.94 5.34
C SER A 75 10.20 0.57 6.03
N GLY A 76 10.03 0.55 7.36
CA GLY A 76 10.07 -0.66 8.20
C GLY A 76 8.84 -1.58 8.02
N GLY A 77 8.67 -2.12 6.82
CA GLY A 77 7.45 -2.83 6.40
C GLY A 77 6.27 -1.89 6.17
N ALA A 78 5.15 -2.43 5.71
CA ALA A 78 3.94 -1.63 5.49
C ALA A 78 3.47 -0.90 6.77
N THR A 79 3.70 -1.45 7.97
CA THR A 79 3.42 -0.76 9.23
C THR A 79 4.16 0.57 9.35
N GLY A 80 5.45 0.61 9.04
CA GLY A 80 6.21 1.85 9.01
C GLY A 80 5.71 2.81 7.92
N ALA A 81 5.30 2.26 6.77
CA ALA A 81 4.79 3.05 5.66
C ALA A 81 3.50 3.82 6.01
N HIS A 82 2.53 3.11 6.58
CA HIS A 82 1.25 3.72 6.97
C HIS A 82 1.46 4.86 7.97
N GLU A 83 2.32 4.65 8.96
CA GLU A 83 2.58 5.66 9.97
C GLU A 83 3.32 6.87 9.40
N MET A 84 4.31 6.66 8.53
CA MET A 84 5.06 7.75 7.89
C MET A 84 4.14 8.60 7.02
N LEU A 85 3.27 7.98 6.21
CA LEU A 85 2.26 8.70 5.44
C LEU A 85 1.29 9.48 6.34
N ALA A 86 0.85 8.92 7.46
CA ALA A 86 0.02 9.66 8.40
C ALA A 86 0.73 10.91 8.95
N PHE A 87 2.02 10.81 9.31
CA PHE A 87 2.82 11.97 9.71
C PHE A 87 3.00 13.00 8.58
N CYS A 88 3.13 12.58 7.33
CA CYS A 88 3.32 13.47 6.19
C CYS A 88 2.03 14.23 5.79
N LEU A 89 0.87 13.59 5.97
CA LEU A 89 -0.37 14.03 5.33
C LEU A 89 -1.39 14.65 6.30
N ALA A 90 -1.24 14.46 7.61
CA ALA A 90 -2.21 14.87 8.61
C ALA A 90 -1.57 15.35 9.92
N ASP A 91 -2.19 16.34 10.56
CA ASP A 91 -1.79 16.81 11.88
C ASP A 91 -2.51 16.03 13.01
N PRO A 92 -2.01 16.04 14.26
CA PRO A 92 -2.73 15.46 15.38
C PRO A 92 -4.16 16.04 15.52
N GLY A 93 -5.15 15.17 15.57
CA GLY A 93 -6.58 15.53 15.60
C GLY A 93 -7.27 15.54 14.23
N ASP A 94 -6.53 15.58 13.12
CA ASP A 94 -7.07 15.32 11.79
C ASP A 94 -7.45 13.83 11.63
N ALA A 95 -8.20 13.51 10.57
CA ALA A 95 -8.65 12.14 10.34
C ALA A 95 -8.50 11.65 8.89
N PHE A 96 -8.36 10.34 8.76
CA PHE A 96 -8.54 9.62 7.49
C PHE A 96 -9.88 8.89 7.49
N LEU A 97 -10.58 8.93 6.35
CA LEU A 97 -11.69 8.03 6.07
C LEU A 97 -11.15 6.62 5.85
N VAL A 98 -11.85 5.59 6.36
CA VAL A 98 -11.47 4.18 6.17
C VAL A 98 -12.71 3.30 5.97
N PRO A 99 -12.84 2.58 4.83
CA PRO A 99 -13.92 1.61 4.62
C PRO A 99 -13.92 0.47 5.64
N THR A 100 -15.09 0.13 6.18
CA THR A 100 -15.24 -0.99 7.14
C THR A 100 -15.84 -2.22 6.47
N PRO A 101 -15.34 -3.44 6.74
CA PRO A 101 -14.25 -3.77 7.66
C PRO A 101 -12.87 -3.48 7.07
N TYR A 102 -11.87 -3.22 7.93
CA TYR A 102 -10.48 -2.96 7.54
C TYR A 102 -9.49 -3.73 8.43
N TYR A 103 -8.21 -3.70 8.07
CA TYR A 103 -7.12 -4.28 8.84
C TYR A 103 -7.00 -3.66 10.24
N PRO A 104 -7.24 -4.39 11.34
CA PRO A 104 -7.27 -3.80 12.68
C PRO A 104 -5.93 -3.21 13.16
N GLY A 105 -4.81 -3.53 12.51
CA GLY A 105 -3.54 -2.88 12.83
C GLY A 105 -3.50 -1.39 12.43
N PHE A 106 -4.40 -0.93 11.54
CA PHE A 106 -4.56 0.48 11.22
C PHE A 106 -4.85 1.35 12.46
N ASP A 107 -5.61 0.83 13.43
CA ASP A 107 -5.86 1.55 14.68
C ASP A 107 -4.59 1.88 15.45
N ARG A 108 -3.57 1.03 15.35
CA ARG A 108 -2.27 1.27 15.97
C ARG A 108 -1.40 2.10 15.06
N ASP A 109 -1.20 1.64 13.83
CA ASP A 109 -0.19 2.13 12.89
C ASP A 109 -0.44 3.59 12.50
N LEU A 110 -1.70 3.99 12.36
CA LEU A 110 -2.05 5.34 11.88
C LEU A 110 -2.40 6.32 13.00
N ARG A 111 -2.64 5.87 14.23
CA ARG A 111 -3.20 6.72 15.30
C ARG A 111 -2.27 6.91 16.49
N TRP A 112 -1.51 5.87 16.86
CA TRP A 112 -0.91 5.80 18.19
C TRP A 112 0.09 6.93 18.45
N ARG A 113 1.03 7.14 17.53
CA ARG A 113 2.06 8.19 17.66
C ARG A 113 1.73 9.48 16.92
N THR A 114 0.89 9.40 15.90
CA THR A 114 0.52 10.52 15.02
C THR A 114 -0.57 11.40 15.63
N GLY A 115 -1.41 10.86 16.53
CA GLY A 115 -2.60 11.54 17.04
C GLY A 115 -3.72 11.70 16.01
N VAL A 116 -3.57 11.09 14.83
CA VAL A 116 -4.57 11.08 13.76
C VAL A 116 -5.72 10.14 14.13
N GLN A 117 -6.91 10.44 13.66
CA GLN A 117 -8.11 9.62 13.87
C GLN A 117 -8.48 8.84 12.61
N LEU A 118 -9.16 7.71 12.79
CA LEU A 118 -9.78 6.97 11.68
C LEU A 118 -11.29 7.14 11.76
N PHE A 119 -11.88 7.63 10.68
CA PHE A 119 -13.31 7.89 10.57
C PHE A 119 -13.94 6.84 9.64
N PRO A 120 -14.87 6.00 10.12
CA PRO A 120 -15.33 4.84 9.37
C PRO A 120 -16.27 5.22 8.22
N VAL A 121 -16.02 4.62 7.05
CA VAL A 121 -16.94 4.58 5.92
C VAL A 121 -17.65 3.21 5.96
N VAL A 122 -18.94 3.22 6.33
CA VAL A 122 -19.66 1.98 6.62
C VAL A 122 -20.10 1.27 5.34
N CYS A 123 -19.38 0.20 4.96
CA CYS A 123 -19.79 -0.71 3.90
C CYS A 123 -20.69 -1.83 4.47
N LYS A 124 -21.68 -2.28 3.70
CA LYS A 124 -22.73 -3.19 4.18
C LYS A 124 -22.69 -4.51 3.42
N SER A 125 -23.13 -5.59 4.06
CA SER A 125 -23.22 -6.90 3.40
C SER A 125 -24.24 -6.95 2.26
N CYS A 126 -25.25 -6.07 2.25
CA CYS A 126 -26.28 -6.05 1.21
C CYS A 126 -25.75 -5.69 -0.20
N ASN A 127 -24.53 -5.15 -0.30
CA ASN A 127 -23.84 -4.89 -1.56
C ASN A 127 -22.41 -5.46 -1.55
N ASP A 128 -22.21 -6.61 -0.88
CA ASP A 128 -20.92 -7.30 -0.80
C ASP A 128 -19.79 -6.44 -0.25
N PHE A 129 -20.12 -5.53 0.68
CA PHE A 129 -19.19 -4.58 1.29
C PHE A 129 -18.50 -3.64 0.30
N LYS A 130 -19.08 -3.40 -0.88
CA LYS A 130 -18.55 -2.41 -1.82
C LYS A 130 -18.57 -1.00 -1.23
N VAL A 131 -17.49 -0.26 -1.46
CA VAL A 131 -17.42 1.18 -1.21
C VAL A 131 -18.36 1.89 -2.19
N THR A 132 -19.12 2.87 -1.71
CA THR A 132 -20.03 3.64 -2.55
C THR A 132 -19.81 5.13 -2.33
N THR A 133 -20.00 5.93 -3.36
CA THR A 133 -19.94 7.40 -3.28
C THR A 133 -20.87 7.93 -2.19
N LYS A 134 -22.06 7.35 -2.05
CA LYS A 134 -23.00 7.70 -0.98
C LYS A 134 -22.41 7.48 0.42
N ALA A 135 -21.77 6.33 0.66
CA ALA A 135 -21.16 6.06 1.96
C ALA A 135 -19.96 6.97 2.25
N LEU A 136 -19.18 7.32 1.21
CA LEU A 136 -18.07 8.26 1.32
C LEU A 136 -18.55 9.67 1.69
N GLU A 137 -19.56 10.19 0.99
CA GLU A 137 -20.17 11.50 1.27
C GLU A 137 -20.80 11.54 2.67
N GLU A 138 -21.59 10.52 3.04
CA GLU A 138 -22.19 10.45 4.37
C GLU A 138 -21.15 10.45 5.50
N ALA A 139 -20.03 9.75 5.32
CA ALA A 139 -18.94 9.71 6.30
C ALA A 139 -18.22 11.06 6.39
N TYR A 140 -17.93 11.67 5.24
CA TYR A 140 -17.29 12.99 5.17
C TYR A 140 -18.16 14.07 5.83
N GLU A 141 -19.47 14.12 5.53
CA GLU A 141 -20.41 15.06 6.14
C GLU A 141 -20.51 14.88 7.66
N LYS A 142 -20.57 13.63 8.15
CA LYS A 142 -20.61 13.34 9.59
C LYS A 142 -19.33 13.79 10.30
N ALA A 143 -18.17 13.61 9.67
CA ALA A 143 -16.91 14.11 10.20
C ALA A 143 -16.92 15.63 10.30
N GLN A 144 -17.38 16.33 9.25
CA GLN A 144 -17.53 17.78 9.27
C GLN A 144 -18.49 18.27 10.37
N GLN A 145 -19.64 17.61 10.55
CA GLN A 145 -20.60 17.91 11.63
C GLN A 145 -19.99 17.72 13.03
N SER A 146 -19.03 16.81 13.15
CA SER A 146 -18.28 16.55 14.39
C SER A 146 -17.05 17.44 14.55
N ASN A 147 -16.87 18.43 13.66
CA ASN A 147 -15.70 19.32 13.60
C ASN A 147 -14.36 18.57 13.45
N ILE A 148 -14.38 17.44 12.73
CA ILE A 148 -13.20 16.65 12.40
C ILE A 148 -12.78 16.98 10.97
N LYS A 149 -11.52 17.35 10.79
CA LYS A 149 -10.95 17.66 9.48
C LYS A 149 -10.46 16.38 8.81
N ILE A 150 -11.10 16.02 7.70
CA ILE A 150 -10.67 14.89 6.87
C ILE A 150 -9.48 15.32 6.00
N LYS A 151 -8.39 14.56 6.08
CA LYS A 151 -7.16 14.78 5.29
C LYS A 151 -6.98 13.79 4.15
N GLY A 152 -7.63 12.64 4.23
CA GLY A 152 -7.61 11.68 3.15
C GLY A 152 -8.53 10.50 3.36
N LEU A 153 -8.46 9.56 2.41
CA LEU A 153 -9.10 8.27 2.40
C LEU A 153 -8.02 7.20 2.32
N LEU A 154 -8.05 6.23 3.23
CA LEU A 154 -7.20 5.05 3.20
C LEU A 154 -8.04 3.85 2.75
N ILE A 155 -7.63 3.22 1.66
CA ILE A 155 -8.22 1.97 1.17
C ILE A 155 -7.18 0.86 1.13
N ASN A 156 -7.63 -0.39 1.22
CA ASN A 156 -6.80 -1.57 1.02
C ASN A 156 -7.38 -2.39 -0.15
N ASN A 157 -6.60 -2.52 -1.22
CA ASN A 157 -6.99 -3.18 -2.47
C ASN A 157 -5.82 -3.98 -3.04
N PRO A 158 -5.85 -5.33 -3.04
CA PRO A 158 -6.95 -6.18 -2.57
C PRO A 158 -7.24 -6.06 -1.07
N SER A 159 -8.50 -6.27 -0.69
CA SER A 159 -8.98 -5.99 0.67
C SER A 159 -8.61 -7.06 1.69
N ASN A 160 -8.08 -6.64 2.82
CA ASN A 160 -8.05 -7.35 4.09
C ASN A 160 -9.09 -6.70 5.03
N PRO A 161 -10.12 -7.43 5.50
CA PRO A 161 -10.21 -8.89 5.55
C PRO A 161 -11.04 -9.56 4.44
N LEU A 162 -11.59 -8.81 3.48
CA LEU A 162 -12.62 -9.35 2.57
C LEU A 162 -12.08 -10.35 1.53
N GLY A 163 -10.79 -10.25 1.17
CA GLY A 163 -10.20 -11.04 0.09
C GLY A 163 -10.75 -10.67 -1.30
N THR A 164 -11.33 -9.47 -1.44
CA THR A 164 -11.96 -8.99 -2.67
C THR A 164 -11.16 -7.87 -3.31
N LEU A 165 -11.44 -7.64 -4.59
CA LEU A 165 -10.86 -6.56 -5.39
C LEU A 165 -11.87 -5.43 -5.55
N LEU A 166 -11.37 -4.19 -5.54
CA LEU A 166 -12.17 -3.05 -5.97
C LEU A 166 -12.26 -3.05 -7.50
N ASP A 167 -13.49 -2.94 -8.02
CA ASP A 167 -13.71 -2.82 -9.46
C ASP A 167 -13.31 -1.45 -10.00
N LYS A 168 -13.12 -1.37 -11.32
CA LYS A 168 -12.61 -0.17 -12.02
C LYS A 168 -13.47 1.06 -11.74
N ASP A 169 -14.79 0.88 -11.73
CA ASP A 169 -15.73 1.98 -11.56
C ASP A 169 -15.72 2.46 -10.11
N THR A 170 -15.66 1.55 -9.14
CA THR A 170 -15.48 1.90 -7.72
C THR A 170 -14.20 2.69 -7.48
N LEU A 171 -13.06 2.30 -8.10
CA LEU A 171 -11.82 3.05 -7.97
C LEU A 171 -11.91 4.45 -8.62
N ARG A 172 -12.57 4.57 -9.77
CA ARG A 172 -12.83 5.88 -10.41
C ARG A 172 -13.70 6.78 -9.56
N ASP A 173 -14.74 6.24 -8.95
CA ASP A 173 -15.60 6.98 -8.03
C ASP A 173 -14.81 7.47 -6.82
N ILE A 174 -13.93 6.64 -6.26
CA ILE A 174 -13.01 7.02 -5.18
C ILE A 174 -12.07 8.14 -5.60
N VAL A 175 -11.39 8.01 -6.75
CA VAL A 175 -10.46 9.05 -7.25
C VAL A 175 -11.20 10.35 -7.58
N THR A 176 -12.44 10.27 -8.07
CA THR A 176 -13.27 11.44 -8.31
C THR A 176 -13.66 12.12 -7.00
N PHE A 177 -14.07 11.35 -5.99
CA PHE A 177 -14.43 11.85 -4.67
C PHE A 177 -13.27 12.58 -4.01
N ILE A 178 -12.08 11.98 -3.93
CA ILE A 178 -10.93 12.61 -3.26
C ILE A 178 -10.48 13.91 -3.97
N ASN A 179 -10.54 13.95 -5.32
CA ASN A 179 -10.23 15.16 -6.07
C ASN A 179 -11.25 16.26 -5.81
N SER A 180 -12.55 15.92 -5.75
CA SER A 180 -13.62 16.89 -5.47
C SER A 180 -13.50 17.54 -4.09
N LYS A 181 -12.96 16.82 -3.10
CA LYS A 181 -12.75 17.31 -1.73
C LYS A 181 -11.34 17.87 -1.50
N ASN A 182 -10.44 17.72 -2.47
CA ASN A 182 -9.02 18.05 -2.35
C ASN A 182 -8.37 17.40 -1.11
N ILE A 183 -8.59 16.09 -0.95
CA ILE A 183 -8.02 15.25 0.12
C ILE A 183 -7.15 14.14 -0.48
N HIS A 184 -6.26 13.57 0.32
CA HIS A 184 -5.38 12.50 -0.15
C HIS A 184 -6.09 11.16 -0.30
N LEU A 185 -5.54 10.29 -1.16
CA LEU A 185 -5.88 8.89 -1.27
C LEU A 185 -4.62 8.07 -0.99
N VAL A 186 -4.68 7.24 0.04
CA VAL A 186 -3.64 6.24 0.34
C VAL A 186 -4.21 4.87 -0.04
N CYS A 187 -3.57 4.21 -1.00
CA CYS A 187 -3.95 2.87 -1.45
C CYS A 187 -2.94 1.86 -0.93
N ASP A 188 -3.32 1.08 0.08
CA ASP A 188 -2.57 -0.09 0.49
C ASP A 188 -2.81 -1.22 -0.51
N GLU A 189 -1.83 -1.47 -1.38
CA GLU A 189 -1.85 -2.50 -2.40
C GLU A 189 -0.97 -3.71 -2.03
N ILE A 190 -0.69 -3.95 -0.75
CA ILE A 190 0.18 -5.05 -0.25
C ILE A 190 -0.20 -6.46 -0.75
N TYR A 191 -1.45 -6.67 -1.13
CA TYR A 191 -1.95 -7.95 -1.66
C TYR A 191 -1.98 -8.01 -3.20
N ALA A 192 -1.43 -7.03 -3.92
CA ALA A 192 -1.56 -6.94 -5.38
C ALA A 192 -1.10 -8.20 -6.13
N ALA A 193 -0.06 -8.88 -5.64
CA ALA A 193 0.46 -10.11 -6.23
C ALA A 193 -0.16 -11.41 -5.68
N THR A 194 -1.20 -11.32 -4.84
CA THR A 194 -1.92 -12.49 -4.31
C THR A 194 -3.25 -12.73 -5.02
N VAL A 195 -3.46 -12.15 -6.20
CA VAL A 195 -4.67 -12.38 -7.00
C VAL A 195 -4.54 -13.68 -7.78
N PHE A 196 -5.40 -14.65 -7.48
CA PHE A 196 -5.36 -16.01 -8.01
C PHE A 196 -6.55 -16.37 -8.90
N ASP A 197 -7.56 -15.49 -9.02
CA ASP A 197 -8.75 -15.70 -9.85
C ASP A 197 -9.24 -14.37 -10.45
N GLN A 198 -10.20 -14.44 -11.37
CA GLN A 198 -10.89 -13.28 -11.93
C GLN A 198 -11.80 -12.61 -10.88
N PRO A 199 -12.05 -11.29 -10.99
CA PRO A 199 -11.49 -10.36 -11.97
C PRO A 199 -10.01 -10.07 -11.72
N ARG A 200 -9.28 -9.56 -12.71
CA ARG A 200 -7.90 -9.13 -12.51
C ARG A 200 -7.78 -7.99 -11.49
N PHE A 201 -6.63 -7.89 -10.85
CA PHE A 201 -6.24 -6.71 -10.08
C PHE A 201 -6.19 -5.45 -10.95
N ILE A 202 -6.68 -4.34 -10.41
CA ILE A 202 -6.57 -2.99 -10.98
C ILE A 202 -5.94 -2.11 -9.90
N SER A 203 -4.74 -1.60 -10.18
CA SER A 203 -4.08 -0.63 -9.31
C SER A 203 -4.68 0.76 -9.48
N VAL A 204 -4.62 1.59 -8.43
CA VAL A 204 -5.00 3.00 -8.53
C VAL A 204 -4.17 3.73 -9.60
N SER A 205 -2.92 3.34 -9.83
CA SER A 205 -2.09 3.94 -10.89
C SER A 205 -2.70 3.77 -12.27
N GLU A 206 -3.34 2.63 -12.56
CA GLU A 206 -4.02 2.39 -13.85
C GLU A 206 -5.20 3.36 -14.04
N ILE A 207 -5.88 3.72 -12.95
CA ILE A 207 -7.01 4.65 -12.98
C ILE A 207 -6.54 6.08 -13.21
N VAL A 208 -5.45 6.46 -12.57
CA VAL A 208 -4.89 7.82 -12.61
C VAL A 208 -4.23 8.11 -13.96
N GLU A 209 -3.66 7.12 -14.62
CA GLU A 209 -3.18 7.26 -16.01
C GLU A 209 -4.33 7.46 -17.00
N ASP A 210 -5.49 6.84 -16.75
CA ASP A 210 -6.70 6.98 -17.57
C ASP A 210 -7.44 8.33 -17.36
N MET A 211 -7.20 9.03 -16.25
CA MET A 211 -7.93 10.26 -15.86
C MET A 211 -7.12 11.53 -16.16
N ILE A 212 -7.65 12.36 -17.06
CA ILE A 212 -7.01 13.62 -17.50
C ILE A 212 -6.99 14.66 -16.37
N GLU A 213 -8.09 14.80 -15.64
CA GLU A 213 -8.27 15.82 -14.58
C GLU A 213 -8.13 15.18 -13.18
N CYS A 214 -6.92 14.68 -12.88
CA CYS A 214 -6.60 14.11 -11.57
C CYS A 214 -5.34 14.74 -10.99
N ASN A 215 -5.42 15.28 -9.78
CA ASN A 215 -4.25 15.75 -9.05
C ASN A 215 -3.47 14.54 -8.48
N LYS A 216 -2.40 14.16 -9.18
CA LYS A 216 -1.54 13.02 -8.82
C LYS A 216 -0.82 13.22 -7.49
N ASP A 217 -0.65 14.46 -7.01
CA ASP A 217 -0.01 14.75 -5.72
C ASP A 217 -0.90 14.35 -4.53
N LEU A 218 -2.18 14.04 -4.78
CA LEU A 218 -3.09 13.52 -3.77
C LEU A 218 -3.03 12.01 -3.62
N ILE A 219 -2.35 11.28 -4.51
CA ILE A 219 -2.46 9.82 -4.62
C ILE A 219 -1.15 9.16 -4.24
N HIS A 220 -1.22 8.23 -3.29
CA HIS A 220 -0.07 7.54 -2.72
C HIS A 220 -0.35 6.04 -2.66
N ILE A 221 0.66 5.22 -2.95
CA ILE A 221 0.58 3.76 -2.86
C ILE A 221 1.45 3.27 -1.70
N VAL A 222 0.89 2.39 -0.88
CA VAL A 222 1.65 1.58 0.09
C VAL A 222 1.80 0.17 -0.45
N TYR A 223 3.01 -0.37 -0.39
CA TYR A 223 3.32 -1.75 -0.79
C TYR A 223 4.28 -2.43 0.20
N SER A 224 4.33 -3.76 0.20
CA SER A 224 5.30 -4.52 0.99
C SER A 224 5.43 -5.95 0.49
N LEU A 225 6.64 -6.53 0.61
CA LEU A 225 6.93 -7.93 0.26
C LEU A 225 6.46 -8.94 1.32
N SER A 226 5.70 -8.48 2.33
CA SER A 226 5.37 -9.28 3.51
C SER A 226 4.28 -10.33 3.25
N LYS A 227 3.43 -10.11 2.24
CA LYS A 227 2.20 -10.91 2.01
C LYS A 227 2.23 -11.70 0.73
N ASP A 228 2.76 -11.11 -0.33
CA ASP A 228 2.93 -11.74 -1.63
C ASP A 228 4.10 -12.73 -1.64
N LEU A 229 5.32 -12.28 -1.33
CA LEU A 229 6.52 -13.13 -1.28
C LEU A 229 6.68 -13.87 0.05
N GLY A 230 5.89 -13.51 1.06
CA GLY A 230 5.97 -14.14 2.37
C GLY A 230 7.21 -13.74 3.17
N PHE A 231 7.72 -12.51 2.99
CA PHE A 231 8.91 -12.02 3.70
C PHE A 231 8.60 -10.95 4.75
N PRO A 232 7.66 -11.17 5.71
CA PRO A 232 7.41 -10.17 6.74
C PRO A 232 8.70 -9.88 7.51
N GLY A 233 9.52 -10.91 7.77
CA GLY A 233 10.82 -10.85 8.44
C GLY A 233 11.76 -9.75 7.94
N PHE A 234 11.79 -9.49 6.63
CA PHE A 234 12.75 -8.60 5.99
C PHE A 234 12.39 -7.11 6.09
N ARG A 235 11.18 -6.77 6.58
CA ARG A 235 10.76 -5.39 6.85
C ARG A 235 10.84 -4.47 5.62
N VAL A 236 10.47 -4.98 4.45
CA VAL A 236 10.42 -4.19 3.21
C VAL A 236 9.04 -3.54 3.07
N GLY A 237 8.95 -2.26 3.43
CA GLY A 237 7.80 -1.39 3.17
C GLY A 237 8.16 -0.36 2.11
N ILE A 238 7.19 -0.01 1.26
CA ILE A 238 7.38 0.88 0.12
C ILE A 238 6.25 1.90 0.08
N GLU A 239 6.62 3.15 -0.17
CA GLU A 239 5.71 4.26 -0.50
C GLU A 239 6.07 4.81 -1.88
N ALA A 240 5.07 5.10 -2.72
CA ALA A 240 5.23 5.58 -4.09
C ALA A 240 4.16 6.59 -4.51
#